data_AF-B9FJ58-F1
#
_entry.id   AF-B9FJ58-F1
#
_cell.length_a   1.000
_cell.length_b   1.000
_cell.length_c   1.000
_cell.angle_alpha   90.00
_cell.angle_beta   90.00
_cell.angle_gamma   90.00
#
_symmetry.space_group_name_H-M   'P 1'
#
loop_
_entity.id
_entity.type
_entity.pdbx_description
1 polymer ?
#
loop_
_entity_poly.entity_id
_entity_poly.type
_entity_poly.pdbx_seq_one_letter_code
_entity_poly.pdbx_strand_id
1 'polypeptide(L)' 'MWEKLSGKSLTKFHIQGDEFLASMKDTNFAHQVGVTHFYHIFYEGCLTNFDIGDYGAEATLLYPDVQYTRINEFLKRYL' A
#
# COMPACT_ATOMS: atom_id res chain seq x y z
N MET A 1 12.98 3.43 -2.45
CA MET A 1 13.66 2.27 -1.84
C MET A 1 14.03 1.21 -2.89
N TRP A 2 13.07 0.74 -3.68
CA TRP A 2 13.28 -0.33 -4.67
C TRP A 2 14.32 -0.01 -5.75
N GLU A 3 14.31 1.18 -6.36
CA GLU A 3 15.33 1.58 -7.36
C GLU A 3 16.76 1.54 -6.80
N LYS A 4 16.93 1.96 -5.54
CA LYS A 4 18.23 1.88 -4.83
C LYS A 4 18.66 0.43 -4.60
N LEU A 5 17.73 -0.45 -4.22
CA LEU A 5 18.03 -1.87 -3.97
C LEU A 5 18.33 -2.64 -5.26
N SER A 6 17.55 -2.41 -6.31
CA SER A 6 17.67 -3.09 -7.61
C SER A 6 18.77 -2.51 -8.51
N GLY A 7 19.28 -1.31 -8.21
CA GLY A 7 20.22 -0.58 -9.07
C GLY A 7 19.60 -0.11 -10.39
N LYS A 8 18.27 -0.23 -10.56
CA LYS A 8 17.55 0.14 -11.78
C LYS A 8 16.79 1.44 -11.56
N SER A 9 16.86 2.33 -12.55
CA SER A 9 15.96 3.50 -12.63
C SER A 9 14.66 3.09 -13.31
N LEU A 10 13.53 3.48 -12.75
CA LEU A 10 12.20 3.23 -13.28
C LEU A 10 11.61 4.52 -13.84
N THR A 11 10.98 4.43 -15.00
CA THR A 11 10.16 5.53 -15.52
C THR A 11 8.90 5.63 -14.66
N LYS A 12 8.67 6.81 -14.08
CA LYS A 12 7.52 7.09 -13.22
C LYS A 12 6.53 7.93 -13.99
N PHE A 13 5.25 7.60 -13.83
CA PHE A 13 4.14 8.41 -14.27
C PHE A 13 3.09 8.44 -13.16
N HIS A 14 2.26 9.48 -13.18
CA HIS A 14 1.19 9.68 -12.21
C HIS A 14 -0.15 9.46 -12.92
N ILE A 15 -1.07 8.77 -12.25
CA ILE A 15 -2.46 8.60 -12.68
C ILE A 15 -3.32 9.43 -11.72
N GLN A 16 -4.27 10.21 -12.23
CA GLN A 16 -5.17 10.96 -11.35
C GLN A 16 -6.16 10.01 -10.66
N GLY A 17 -6.61 10.35 -9.45
CA GLY A 17 -7.52 9.50 -8.68
C GLY A 17 -8.81 9.15 -9.45
N ASP A 18 -9.46 10.15 -10.03
CA ASP A 18 -10.68 9.96 -10.83
C ASP A 18 -10.44 9.07 -12.06
N GLU A 19 -9.28 9.21 -12.71
CA GLU A 19 -8.88 8.40 -13.86
C GLU A 19 -8.61 6.95 -13.44
N PHE A 20 -7.92 6.75 -12.31
CA PHE A 20 -7.66 5.43 -11.76
C PHE A 20 -8.97 4.72 -11.37
N LEU A 21 -9.89 5.43 -10.71
CA LEU A 21 -11.18 4.87 -10.33
C LEU A 21 -12.05 4.56 -11.57
N ALA A 22 -12.03 5.42 -12.59
CA ALA A 22 -12.74 5.18 -13.83
C ALA A 22 -12.26 3.91 -14.57
N SER A 23 -11.01 3.49 -14.36
CA SER A 23 -10.42 2.29 -14.99
C SER A 23 -11.14 0.98 -14.65
N MET A 24 -11.91 0.94 -13.56
CA MET A 24 -12.67 -0.26 -13.19
C MET A 24 -13.98 -0.42 -13.95
N LYS A 25 -14.43 0.61 -14.67
CA LYS A 25 -15.65 0.57 -15.45
C LYS A 25 -15.57 -0.60 -16.46
N ASP A 26 -16.65 -1.35 -16.57
CA ASP A 26 -16.79 -2.48 -17.50
C ASP A 26 -15.81 -3.65 -17.24
N THR A 27 -15.13 -3.67 -16.08
CA THR A 27 -14.32 -4.82 -15.63
C THR A 27 -15.16 -5.82 -14.81
N ASN A 28 -14.67 -7.05 -14.62
CA ASN A 28 -15.34 -8.01 -13.74
C ASN A 28 -15.32 -7.57 -12.27
N PHE A 29 -16.23 -8.11 -11.47
CA PHE A 29 -16.39 -7.71 -10.07
C PHE A 29 -15.10 -7.80 -9.24
N ALA A 30 -14.30 -8.85 -9.43
CA ALA A 30 -13.04 -9.00 -8.71
C ALA A 30 -12.04 -7.87 -9.04
N HIS A 31 -11.99 -7.42 -10.30
CA HIS A 31 -11.17 -6.27 -10.69
C HIS A 31 -11.71 -4.97 -10.11
N GLN A 32 -13.02 -4.76 -10.10
CA GLN A 32 -13.62 -3.57 -9.48
C GLN A 32 -13.27 -3.48 -7.99
N VAL A 33 -13.34 -4.60 -7.28
CA VAL A 33 -12.91 -4.70 -5.89
C VAL A 33 -11.42 -4.35 -5.75
N GLY A 34 -10.55 -4.92 -6.59
CA GLY A 34 -9.11 -4.65 -6.55
C GLY A 34 -8.77 -3.17 -6.80
N VAL A 35 -9.34 -2.56 -7.83
CA VAL A 35 -9.14 -1.13 -8.14
C VAL A 35 -9.63 -0.25 -6.99
N THR A 36 -10.80 -0.55 -6.43
CA THR A 36 -11.37 0.21 -5.30
C THR A 36 -10.46 0.12 -4.07
N HIS A 37 -9.92 -1.05 -3.74
CA HIS A 37 -8.97 -1.20 -2.62
C HIS A 37 -7.71 -0.36 -2.83
N PHE A 38 -7.12 -0.39 -4.03
CA PHE A 38 -5.95 0.42 -4.33
C PHE A 38 -6.26 1.91 -4.30
N TYR A 39 -7.47 2.32 -4.71
CA TYR A 39 -7.90 3.71 -4.62
C TYR A 39 -7.93 4.20 -3.17
N HIS A 40 -8.60 3.46 -2.28
CA HIS A 40 -8.66 3.79 -0.86
C HIS A 40 -7.27 3.80 -0.20
N ILE A 41 -6.38 2.89 -0.57
CA ILE A 41 -5.03 2.80 0.00
C ILE A 41 -4.14 3.97 -0.46
N PHE A 42 -4.06 4.21 -1.78
CA PHE A 42 -3.05 5.12 -2.35
C PHE A 42 -3.52 6.56 -2.54
N TYR A 43 -4.83 6.80 -2.66
CA TYR A 43 -5.38 8.14 -2.86
C TYR A 43 -6.05 8.68 -1.59
N GLU A 44 -6.90 7.89 -0.94
CA GLU A 44 -7.55 8.33 0.32
C GLU A 44 -6.69 8.10 1.57
N GLY A 45 -5.68 7.24 1.49
CA GLY A 45 -4.77 6.93 2.60
C GLY A 45 -5.46 6.16 3.73
N CYS A 46 -6.44 5.31 3.44
CA CYS A 46 -7.33 4.68 4.43
C CYS A 46 -6.63 3.86 5.52
N LEU A 47 -5.37 3.48 5.33
CA LEU A 47 -4.59 2.73 6.31
C LEU A 47 -3.99 3.63 7.42
N THR A 48 -3.89 4.94 7.18
CA THR A 48 -3.17 5.88 8.06
C THR A 48 -3.83 7.27 8.13
N ASN A 49 -5.05 7.44 7.62
CA ASN A 49 -5.77 8.72 7.61
C ASN A 49 -6.64 8.93 8.87
N PHE A 50 -6.39 8.16 9.93
CA PHE A 50 -7.11 8.18 11.19
C PHE A 50 -6.17 7.87 12.37
N ASP A 51 -6.58 8.27 13.57
CA ASP A 51 -5.90 7.91 14.82
C ASP A 51 -6.52 6.65 15.42
N ILE A 52 -5.70 5.82 16.09
CA ILE A 52 -6.18 4.62 16.79
C ILE A 52 -7.04 5.07 17.98
N GLY A 53 -8.33 4.71 17.96
CA GLY A 53 -9.29 5.09 19.00
C GLY A 53 -9.16 4.28 20.30
N ASP A 54 -9.95 4.63 21.32
CA ASP A 54 -9.85 4.12 22.70
C ASP A 54 -9.91 2.59 22.85
N TYR A 55 -10.57 1.90 21.92
CA TYR A 55 -10.70 0.43 21.91
C TYR A 55 -9.77 -0.25 20.89
N GLY A 56 -8.94 0.52 20.18
CA GLY A 56 -7.93 0.04 19.26
C GLY A 56 -6.56 -0.07 19.94
N ALA A 57 -5.70 -0.93 19.41
CA ALA A 57 -4.33 -1.06 19.87
C ALA A 57 -3.38 -1.29 18.69
N GLU A 58 -2.14 -0.85 18.84
CA GLU A 58 -1.07 -1.06 17.87
C GLU A 58 -0.25 -2.29 18.30
N ALA A 59 -0.10 -3.27 17.39
CA ALA A 59 0.47 -4.56 17.72
C ALA A 59 1.96 -4.50 18.10
N THR A 60 2.75 -3.59 17.50
CA THR A 60 4.16 -3.43 17.85
C THR A 60 4.37 -2.83 19.24
N LEU A 61 3.40 -2.06 19.76
CA LEU A 61 3.40 -1.61 21.16
C LEU A 61 3.02 -2.72 22.14
N LEU A 62 2.13 -3.63 21.74
CA LEU A 62 1.71 -4.77 22.59
C LEU A 62 2.75 -5.88 22.66
N TYR A 63 3.49 -6.10 21.57
CA TYR A 63 4.45 -7.19 21.44
C TYR A 63 5.83 -6.67 21.01
N PRO A 64 6.52 -5.88 21.86
CA PRO A 64 7.76 -5.20 21.48
C PRO A 64 8.92 -6.15 21.17
N ASP A 65 8.88 -7.38 21.70
CA ASP A 65 9.89 -8.40 21.45
C ASP A 65 9.76 -9.05 20.06
N VAL A 66 8.59 -8.93 19.42
CA VAL A 66 8.35 -9.49 18.09
C VAL A 66 8.99 -8.61 17.03
N GLN A 67 10.07 -9.13 16.43
CA GLN A 67 10.75 -8.45 15.33
C GLN A 67 9.99 -8.67 14.01
N TYR A 68 9.24 -7.66 13.58
CA TYR A 68 8.58 -7.68 12.27
C TYR A 68 9.60 -7.52 11.13
N THR A 69 9.30 -8.10 9.97
CA THR A 69 10.14 -7.94 8.78
C THR A 69 9.96 -6.53 8.22
N ARG A 70 11.03 -5.74 8.20
CA ARG A 70 11.03 -4.40 7.60
C ARG A 70 10.95 -4.47 6.06
N ILE A 71 10.35 -3.47 5.43
CA ILE A 71 10.18 -3.40 3.97
C ILE A 71 11.50 -3.54 3.20
N ASN A 72 12.58 -2.93 3.71
CA ASN A 72 13.89 -3.04 3.06
C ASN A 72 14.42 -4.49 3.06
N GLU A 73 14.23 -5.25 4.15
CA GLU A 73 14.65 -6.65 4.24
C GLU A 73 13.72 -7.56 3.42
N PHE A 74 12.42 -7.28 3.42
CA PHE A 74 11.47 -8.01 2.58
C PHE A 74 11.79 -7.86 1.09
N LEU A 75 12.05 -6.64 0.61
CA LEU A 75 12.34 -6.37 -0.79
C LEU A 75 13.63 -7.04 -1.28
N LYS A 76 14.64 -7.22 -0.43
CA LYS A 76 15.89 -7.92 -0.80
C LYS A 76 15.67 -9.35 -1.29
N ARG A 77 14.56 -10.00 -0.94
CA ARG A 77 14.22 -11.36 -1.38
C ARG A 77 13.94 -11.46 -2.89
N TYR A 78 13.69 -10.32 -3.53
CA TYR A 78 13.36 -10.22 -4.97
C TYR A 78 14.52 -9.66 -5.81
N LEU A 79 15.70 -9.49 -5.21
CA LEU A 79 16.92 -9.04 -5.90
C LEU A 79 17.62 -10.20 -6.59
#